data_AF-A0A8I0MFK6-F1
#
_entry.id   AF-A0A8I0MFK6-F1
#
_cell.length_a   1.000
_cell.length_b   1.000
_cell.length_c   1.000
_cell.angle_alpha   90.00
_cell.angle_beta   90.00
_cell.angle_gamma   90.00
#
_symmetry.space_group_name_H-M   'P 1'
#
loop_
_entity.id
_entity.type
_entity.pdbx_description
1 polymer ?
#
loop_
_entity_poly.entity_id
_entity_poly.type
_entity_poly.pdbx_seq_one_letter_code
_entity_poly.pdbx_strand_id
1 'polypeptide(L)'
;MALEISAEERFFTLLNQLKHMPPCSSRQEAHDMLLLLWMRICEGAGARRELLNRMRQRTLCAEHGWKNLDKSPCHLDSDTLPGIRIYLHSNGTIVIQRQGGAQDSEILHFSARREFAEA
;
A
#
# COMPACT_ATOMS: atom_id res chain seq x y z
N MET A 1 -9.04 5.20 -27.91
CA MET A 1 -9.76 5.51 -26.66
C MET A 1 -9.07 4.73 -25.57
N ALA A 2 -8.27 5.38 -24.73
CA ALA A 2 -7.65 4.71 -23.59
C ALA A 2 -8.78 4.40 -22.61
N LEU A 3 -9.05 3.11 -22.37
CA LEU A 3 -9.94 2.70 -21.29
C LEU A 3 -9.24 3.10 -19.99
N GLU A 4 -9.73 4.18 -19.35
CA GLU A 4 -9.26 4.58 -18.03
C GLU A 4 -9.62 3.44 -17.07
N ILE A 5 -8.64 2.62 -16.69
CA ILE A 5 -8.86 1.51 -15.75
C ILE A 5 -9.31 2.06 -14.38
N SER A 6 -10.31 1.41 -13.80
CA SER A 6 -10.95 1.84 -12.55
C SER A 6 -9.97 1.85 -11.36
N ALA A 7 -10.37 2.48 -10.24
CA ALA A 7 -9.57 2.44 -9.01
C ALA A 7 -9.39 1.01 -8.48
N GLU A 8 -10.42 0.17 -8.65
CA GLU A 8 -10.41 -1.24 -8.26
C GLU A 8 -9.44 -2.06 -9.11
N GLU A 9 -9.46 -1.91 -10.44
CA GLU A 9 -8.53 -2.60 -11.33
C GLU A 9 -7.07 -2.22 -11.06
N ARG A 10 -6.80 -0.94 -10.80
CA ARG A 10 -5.46 -0.48 -10.38
C ARG A 10 -5.04 -1.12 -9.06
N PHE A 11 -5.97 -1.27 -8.12
CA PHE A 11 -5.68 -1.88 -6.83
C PHE A 11 -5.45 -3.39 -6.92
N PHE A 12 -6.22 -4.12 -7.72
CA PHE A 12 -5.93 -5.52 -8.00
C PHE A 12 -4.56 -5.68 -8.67
N THR A 13 -4.20 -4.77 -9.59
CA THR A 13 -2.85 -4.72 -10.18
C THR A 13 -1.77 -4.52 -9.11
N LEU A 14 -1.98 -3.62 -8.15
CA LEU A 14 -1.08 -3.38 -7.02
C LEU A 14 -0.91 -4.65 -6.17
N LEU A 15 -2.01 -5.28 -5.78
CA LEU A 15 -1.99 -6.53 -4.99
C LEU A 15 -1.22 -7.63 -5.73
N ASN A 16 -1.39 -7.74 -7.05
CA ASN A 16 -0.67 -8.72 -7.84
C ASN A 16 0.84 -8.42 -7.90
N GLN A 17 1.23 -7.17 -8.11
CA GLN A 17 2.65 -6.79 -8.12
C GLN A 17 3.32 -7.00 -6.76
N LEU A 18 2.64 -6.65 -5.66
CA LEU A 18 3.16 -6.83 -4.31
C LEU A 18 3.50 -8.29 -3.96
N LYS A 19 2.79 -9.28 -4.54
CA LYS A 19 3.10 -10.71 -4.35
C LYS A 19 4.48 -11.11 -4.88
N HIS A 20 5.04 -10.34 -5.79
CA HIS A 20 6.33 -10.60 -6.44
C HIS A 20 7.45 -9.71 -5.94
N MET A 21 7.16 -8.77 -5.03
CA MET A 21 8.18 -7.88 -4.48
C MET A 21 9.01 -8.60 -3.41
N PRO A 22 10.31 -8.29 -3.32
CA PRO A 22 11.10 -8.73 -2.18
C PRO A 22 10.54 -8.13 -0.88
N PRO A 23 10.74 -8.80 0.27
CA PRO A 23 10.34 -8.25 1.56
C PRO A 23 11.14 -6.99 1.87
N CYS A 24 10.47 -5.99 2.45
CA CYS A 24 11.12 -4.76 2.86
C CYS A 24 11.87 -4.94 4.19
N SER A 25 12.92 -4.15 4.37
CA SER A 25 13.74 -4.17 5.60
C SER A 25 13.30 -3.15 6.66
N SER A 26 12.49 -2.16 6.27
CA SER A 26 12.01 -1.12 7.17
C SER A 26 10.63 -0.62 6.76
N ARG A 27 9.94 0.05 7.70
CA ARG A 27 8.67 0.72 7.43
C ARG A 27 8.76 1.77 6.32
N GLN A 28 9.85 2.53 6.29
CA GLN A 28 10.08 3.57 5.29
C GLN A 28 10.24 2.94 3.90
N GLU A 29 11.01 1.86 3.80
CA GLU A 29 11.19 1.11 2.56
C GLU A 29 9.88 0.50 2.06
N ALA A 30 9.05 -0.02 2.97
CA ALA A 30 7.72 -0.53 2.65
C ALA A 30 6.78 0.57 2.12
N HIS A 31 6.80 1.75 2.75
CA HIS A 31 6.07 2.93 2.28
C HIS A 31 6.51 3.35 0.88
N ASP A 32 7.82 3.51 0.68
CA ASP A 32 8.38 4.01 -0.58
C ASP A 32 8.12 3.02 -1.72
N MET A 33 8.21 1.71 -1.44
CA MET A 33 7.88 0.66 -2.40
C MET A 33 6.40 0.69 -2.79
N LEU A 34 5.49 0.78 -1.81
CA LEU A 34 4.04 0.89 -2.08
C LEU A 34 3.72 2.13 -2.93
N LEU A 35 4.27 3.29 -2.56
CA LEU A 35 4.04 4.54 -3.28
C LEU A 35 4.56 4.47 -4.71
N LEU A 36 5.78 3.93 -4.91
CA LEU A 36 6.38 3.75 -6.23
C LEU A 36 5.53 2.85 -7.14
N LEU A 37 5.06 1.71 -6.63
CA LEU A 37 4.23 0.78 -7.38
C LEU A 37 2.89 1.43 -7.76
N TRP A 38 2.23 2.06 -6.78
CA TRP A 38 0.95 2.73 -7.02
C TRP A 38 1.07 3.84 -8.07
N MET A 39 2.14 4.62 -8.00
CA MET A 39 2.43 5.66 -8.98
C MET A 39 2.65 5.09 -10.39
N ARG A 40 3.44 4.01 -10.54
CA ARG A 40 3.67 3.36 -11.83
C ARG A 40 2.37 2.83 -12.44
N ILE A 41 1.52 2.22 -11.62
CA ILE A 41 0.20 1.74 -12.04
C ILE A 41 -0.68 2.92 -12.51
N CYS A 42 -0.72 4.01 -11.75
CA CYS A 42 -1.48 5.20 -12.11
C CYS A 42 -0.94 5.86 -13.39
N GLU A 43 0.38 5.97 -13.54
CA GLU A 43 1.02 6.51 -14.74
C GLU A 43 0.69 5.66 -15.98
N GLY A 44 0.80 4.33 -15.88
CA GLY A 44 0.41 3.40 -16.95
C GLY A 44 -1.09 3.47 -17.30
N ALA A 45 -1.93 3.86 -16.35
CA ALA A 45 -3.36 4.12 -16.55
C ALA A 45 -3.68 5.51 -17.15
N GLY A 46 -2.67 6.34 -17.43
CA GLY A 46 -2.86 7.69 -17.99
C GLY A 46 -3.11 8.78 -16.95
N ALA A 47 -2.73 8.58 -15.68
CA ALA A 47 -2.88 9.60 -14.65
C ALA A 47 -2.17 10.91 -15.03
N ARG A 48 -2.82 12.04 -14.76
CA ARG A 48 -2.25 13.38 -15.02
C ARG A 48 -0.99 13.61 -14.18
N ARG A 49 -0.04 14.37 -14.73
CA ARG A 49 1.22 14.74 -14.05
C ARG A 49 1.00 15.41 -12.70
N GLU A 50 -0.05 16.21 -12.55
CA GLU A 50 -0.41 16.85 -11.28
C GLU A 50 -0.75 15.83 -10.19
N LEU A 51 -1.46 14.76 -10.54
CA LEU A 51 -1.76 13.68 -9.59
C LEU A 51 -0.49 12.93 -9.19
N LEU A 52 0.37 12.60 -10.16
CA LEU A 52 1.64 11.93 -9.91
C LEU A 52 2.58 12.79 -9.04
N ASN A 53 2.61 14.11 -9.26
CA ASN A 53 3.40 15.03 -8.43
C ASN A 53 2.88 15.10 -6.99
N ARG A 54 1.54 15.13 -6.80
CA ARG A 54 0.95 15.05 -5.44
C ARG A 54 1.28 13.73 -4.76
N MET A 55 1.29 12.62 -5.49
CA MET A 55 1.70 11.32 -4.95
C MET A 55 3.16 11.33 -4.50
N ARG A 56 4.10 11.88 -5.30
CA ARG A 56 5.52 11.99 -4.90
C ARG A 56 5.75 12.77 -3.62
N GLN A 57 4.87 13.71 -3.32
CA GLN A 57 4.95 14.52 -2.10
C GLN A 57 4.41 13.79 -0.87
N ARG A 58 3.73 12.65 -1.03
CA ARG A 58 3.27 11.85 0.10
C ARG A 58 4.46 11.22 0.82
N THR A 59 4.43 11.37 2.13
CA THR A 59 5.41 10.87 3.08
C THR A 59 4.69 10.10 4.18
N LEU A 60 5.46 9.32 4.94
CA LEU A 60 4.98 8.55 6.08
C LEU A 60 4.76 9.48 7.31
N CYS A 61 3.78 10.40 7.22
CA CYS A 61 3.43 11.34 8.29
C CYS A 61 1.91 11.46 8.51
N ALA A 62 1.52 12.06 9.64
CA ALA A 62 0.12 12.14 10.05
C ALA A 62 -0.70 13.04 9.13
N GLU A 63 -0.08 14.10 8.61
CA GLU A 63 -0.67 15.03 7.64
C GLU A 63 -1.03 14.35 6.32
N HIS A 64 -0.41 13.21 6.01
CA HIS A 64 -0.73 12.37 4.85
C HIS A 64 -1.66 11.19 5.18
N GLY A 65 -2.31 11.22 6.35
CA GLY A 65 -3.34 10.27 6.75
C GLY A 65 -2.83 9.05 7.51
N TRP A 66 -1.51 8.93 7.71
CA TRP A 66 -0.94 7.83 8.48
C TRP A 66 -1.25 7.98 9.97
N LYS A 67 -1.77 6.91 10.58
CA LYS A 67 -2.16 6.84 11.99
C LYS A 67 -1.21 5.92 12.74
N ASN A 68 -1.06 6.16 14.04
CA ASN A 68 -0.21 5.36 14.96
C ASN A 68 1.25 5.29 14.50
N LEU A 69 1.83 6.39 14.04
CA LEU A 69 3.22 6.43 13.54
C LEU A 69 4.26 6.06 14.62
N ASP A 70 3.96 6.32 15.89
CA ASP A 70 4.77 5.92 17.04
C ASP A 70 4.67 4.42 17.38
N LYS A 71 3.67 3.72 16.83
CA LYS A 71 3.41 2.29 17.10
C LYS A 71 3.80 1.41 15.93
N SER A 72 3.79 0.10 16.15
CA SER A 72 3.96 -0.92 15.10
C SER A 72 2.82 -1.93 15.18
N PRO A 73 1.92 -2.01 14.17
CA PRO A 73 1.96 -1.27 12.92
C PRO A 73 1.40 0.17 12.99
N CYS A 74 1.85 1.04 12.09
CA CYS A 74 1.10 2.22 11.68
C CYS A 74 0.14 1.85 10.55
N HIS A 75 -0.89 2.66 10.29
CA HIS A 75 -1.84 2.34 9.22
C HIS A 75 -2.36 3.57 8.46
N LEU A 76 -2.84 3.31 7.25
CA LEU A 76 -3.50 4.25 6.37
C LEU A 76 -4.84 3.64 5.94
N ASP A 77 -5.92 4.39 6.12
CA ASP A 77 -7.22 4.08 5.51
C ASP A 77 -7.23 4.66 4.09
N SER A 78 -7.65 3.86 3.10
CA SER A 78 -7.67 4.30 1.71
C SER A 78 -8.81 5.29 1.46
N ASP A 79 -8.47 6.50 1.01
CA ASP A 79 -9.46 7.51 0.60
C ASP A 79 -10.25 7.09 -0.65
N THR A 80 -9.62 6.28 -1.53
CA THR A 80 -10.19 5.92 -2.84
C THR A 80 -10.91 4.59 -2.86
N LEU A 81 -10.66 3.72 -1.88
CA LEU A 81 -11.25 2.39 -1.79
C LEU A 81 -11.80 2.21 -0.38
N PRO A 82 -13.09 2.53 -0.16
CA PRO A 82 -13.68 2.44 1.17
C PRO A 82 -13.55 1.02 1.72
N GLY A 83 -13.16 0.93 3.00
CA GLY A 83 -12.90 -0.34 3.67
C GLY A 83 -11.51 -0.92 3.43
N ILE A 84 -10.66 -0.36 2.57
CA ILE A 84 -9.26 -0.82 2.46
C ILE A 84 -8.39 -0.12 3.50
N ARG A 85 -7.65 -0.90 4.28
CA ARG A 85 -6.64 -0.42 5.22
C ARG A 85 -5.29 -1.06 4.93
N ILE A 86 -4.25 -0.24 4.95
CA ILE A 86 -2.86 -0.63 4.76
C ILE A 86 -2.14 -0.47 6.09
N TYR A 87 -1.46 -1.51 6.56
CA TYR A 87 -0.63 -1.50 7.74
C TYR A 87 0.84 -1.66 7.36
N LEU A 88 1.71 -0.85 7.98
CA LEU A 88 3.15 -0.97 7.85
C LEU A 88 3.79 -1.18 9.22
N HIS A 89 4.50 -2.30 9.36
CA HIS A 89 5.26 -2.61 10.56
C HIS A 89 6.67 -2.02 10.48
N SER A 90 7.28 -1.80 11.64
CA SER A 90 8.66 -1.31 11.77
C SER A 90 9.68 -2.17 11.03
N ASN A 91 9.46 -3.48 10.96
CA ASN A 91 10.32 -4.46 10.28
C ASN A 91 10.10 -4.56 8.75
N GLY A 92 9.28 -3.69 8.17
CA GLY A 92 8.98 -3.70 6.73
C GLY A 92 7.84 -4.63 6.32
N THR A 93 7.17 -5.32 7.27
CA THR A 93 5.97 -6.09 6.94
C THR A 93 4.84 -5.18 6.45
N ILE A 94 4.23 -5.55 5.33
CA ILE A 94 3.05 -4.89 4.75
C ILE A 94 1.85 -5.82 4.91
N VAL A 95 0.76 -5.29 5.47
CA VAL A 95 -0.53 -5.97 5.51
C VAL A 95 -1.57 -5.08 4.85
N ILE A 96 -2.28 -5.58 3.85
CA ILE A 96 -3.42 -4.89 3.25
C ILE A 96 -4.66 -5.69 3.57
N GLN A 97 -5.62 -5.05 4.22
CA GLN A 97 -6.82 -5.67 4.73
C GLN A 97 -8.05 -4.96 4.18
N ARG A 98 -9.06 -5.74 3.78
CA ARG A 98 -10.42 -5.25 3.61
C ARG A 98 -11.12 -5.33 4.96
N GLN A 99 -11.46 -4.16 5.51
CA GLN A 99 -12.39 -4.00 6.63
C GLN A 99 -13.80 -4.32 6.11
N GLY A 100 -14.39 -5.42 6.53
CA GLY A 100 -15.84 -5.60 6.48
C GLY A 100 -16.47 -5.14 7.80
N GLY A 101 -17.72 -5.53 8.03
CA GLY A 101 -18.44 -5.23 9.28
C GLY A 101 -17.75 -5.85 10.50
N ALA A 102 -18.42 -5.78 11.66
CA ALA A 102 -17.84 -6.04 12.99
C ALA A 102 -17.05 -7.35 13.19
N GLN A 103 -17.12 -8.33 12.28
CA GLN A 103 -16.42 -9.62 12.39
C GLN A 103 -15.82 -10.15 11.07
N ASP A 104 -15.95 -9.43 9.95
CA ASP A 104 -15.56 -9.95 8.64
C ASP A 104 -14.44 -9.08 8.08
N SER A 105 -13.19 -9.39 8.40
CA SER A 105 -12.05 -8.67 7.82
C SER A 105 -11.15 -9.64 7.08
N GLU A 106 -10.87 -9.35 5.81
CA GLU A 106 -10.11 -10.22 4.91
C GLU A 106 -8.71 -9.64 4.66
N ILE A 107 -7.67 -10.46 4.87
CA ILE A 107 -6.30 -10.09 4.50
C ILE A 107 -6.14 -10.31 2.99
N LEU A 108 -5.98 -9.21 2.25
CA LEU A 108 -5.79 -9.22 0.80
C LEU A 108 -4.33 -9.42 0.40
N HIS A 109 -3.41 -8.91 1.22
CA HIS A 109 -1.97 -9.09 1.01
C HIS A 109 -1.24 -9.10 2.35
N PHE A 110 -0.24 -9.96 2.42
CA PHE A 110 0.71 -10.05 3.51
C PHE A 110 2.10 -10.30 2.92
N SER A 111 3.04 -9.40 3.17
CA SER A 111 4.46 -9.62 2.91
C SER A 111 5.22 -9.34 4.20
N ALA A 112 5.88 -10.36 4.72
CA ALA A 112 6.80 -10.24 5.83
C ALA A 112 8.18 -10.68 5.39
N ARG A 113 9.20 -10.08 6.00
CA ARG A 113 10.54 -10.63 5.95
C ARG A 113 10.47 -12.05 6.53
N ARG A 114 10.86 -13.06 5.76
CA ARG A 114 11.18 -14.36 6.33
C ARG A 114 12.40 -14.14 7.22
N GLU A 115 12.17 -13.94 8.51
CA GLU A 115 13.24 -14.10 9.48
C GLU A 115 13.60 -15.59 9.45
N PHE A 116 14.80 -15.87 8.93
CA PHE A 116 15.50 -17.15 8.90
C PHE A 116 14.64 -18.43 9.08
N ALA A 117 14.31 -19.07 7.96
CA ALA A 117 14.12 -20.51 7.93
C ALA A 117 15.47 -21.17 7.58
N GLU A 118 16.44 -21.10 8.48
CA GLU A 118 17.78 -21.73 8.44
C GLU A 118 18.35 -21.57 9.86
N ALA A 119 18.74 -22.59 10.65
CA ALA A 119 18.86 -24.04 10.49
C ALA A 119 18.73 -24.71 11.88
#